data_AF-Q73K86-F1
#
_entry.id   AF-Q73K86-F1
#
_cell.length_a   1.000
_cell.length_b   1.000
_cell.length_c   1.000
_cell.angle_alpha   90.00
_cell.angle_beta   90.00
_cell.angle_gamma   90.00
#
_symmetry.space_group_name_H-M   'P 1'
#
loop_
_entity.id
_entity.type
_entity.pdbx_description
1 polymer ?
#
loop_
_entity_poly.entity_id
_entity_poly.type
_entity_poly.pdbx_seq_one_letter_code
_entity_poly.pdbx_strand_id
1 'polypeptide(L)'
;MEKIKCPKCKSIMQEFDIKSKKVSKYEDCIRRCIQCQIGASNAQINPTFIYKDYRNNIPSNLLEHLNETLEKTLNTTNRENKKIKLGFSTSEDAVSWIFIKYFLVNDKLPVLQKILNLEDEISEILMWGVPQINRDLGCTENLKHICDSLGEDKKYYTEPDIIIITKSESVFVEVKVKSGNDKQAADNRNYDKYLLDKFYTDIEAAKKSSYYELIRNWTIGNIFAENNFKLINLAPQKLFSNENQDSDFKLFINSLKNSRNFIQLSWEAVFKNLKESDIEEYFYNELEKRIF
;
A
#
# COMPACT_ATOMS: atom_id res chain seq x y z
N MET A 1 10.49 -31.69 -7.86
CA MET A 1 9.89 -30.41 -7.46
C MET A 1 8.91 -30.67 -6.32
N GLU A 2 8.83 -29.77 -5.35
CA GLU A 2 7.93 -29.91 -4.21
C GLU A 2 6.46 -29.79 -4.67
N LYS A 3 5.59 -30.67 -4.17
CA LYS A 3 4.17 -30.69 -4.55
C LYS A 3 3.45 -29.52 -3.88
N ILE A 4 3.09 -28.51 -4.67
CA ILE A 4 2.40 -27.32 -4.16
C ILE A 4 0.90 -27.57 -4.08
N LYS A 5 0.31 -27.28 -2.92
CA LYS A 5 -1.14 -27.38 -2.69
C LYS A 5 -1.82 -26.04 -2.95
N CYS A 6 -3.02 -26.09 -3.52
CA CYS A 6 -3.89 -24.92 -3.65
C CYS A 6 -4.23 -24.34 -2.28
N PRO A 7 -4.08 -23.02 -2.03
CA PRO A 7 -4.39 -22.43 -0.73
C PRO A 7 -5.88 -22.53 -0.39
N LYS A 8 -6.75 -22.61 -1.41
CA LYS A 8 -8.22 -22.68 -1.29
C LYS A 8 -8.73 -24.11 -1.12
N CYS A 9 -8.54 -24.99 -2.11
CA CYS A 9 -9.09 -26.36 -2.07
C CYS A 9 -8.12 -27.43 -1.52
N LYS A 10 -6.87 -27.07 -1.21
CA LYS A 10 -5.80 -27.97 -0.72
C LYS A 10 -5.39 -29.11 -1.68
N SER A 11 -6.01 -29.23 -2.86
CA SER A 11 -5.59 -30.15 -3.92
C SER A 11 -4.19 -29.81 -4.45
N ILE A 12 -3.46 -30.83 -4.91
CA ILE A 12 -2.15 -30.65 -5.55
C ILE A 12 -2.35 -29.89 -6.87
N MET A 13 -1.55 -28.86 -7.10
CA MET A 13 -1.60 -28.06 -8.33
C MET A 13 -1.06 -28.87 -9.53
N GLN A 14 -1.67 -28.69 -10.69
CA GLN A 14 -1.24 -29.30 -11.95
C GLN A 14 -0.08 -28.51 -12.53
N GLU A 15 0.88 -29.22 -13.13
CA GLU A 15 2.03 -28.63 -13.83
C GLU A 15 1.72 -28.47 -15.32
N PHE A 16 2.19 -27.38 -15.90
CA PHE A 16 2.02 -27.04 -17.30
C PHE A 16 3.36 -26.64 -17.91
N ASP A 17 3.60 -27.07 -19.15
CA ASP A 17 4.82 -26.75 -19.88
C ASP A 17 4.79 -25.29 -20.36
N ILE A 18 5.47 -24.41 -19.61
CA ILE A 18 5.56 -22.97 -19.88
C ILE A 18 7.02 -22.57 -19.79
N LYS A 19 7.50 -21.83 -20.81
CA LYS A 19 8.91 -21.39 -20.90
C LYS A 19 9.23 -20.09 -20.15
N SER A 20 8.26 -19.46 -19.50
CA SER A 20 8.46 -18.15 -18.87
C SER A 20 9.16 -18.26 -17.51
N LYS A 21 10.28 -17.53 -17.35
CA LYS A 21 10.98 -17.40 -16.07
C LYS A 21 10.31 -16.38 -15.13
N LYS A 22 9.65 -15.35 -15.68
CA LYS A 22 8.99 -14.30 -14.90
C LYS A 22 7.47 -14.49 -14.96
N VAL A 23 6.83 -14.48 -13.80
CA VAL A 23 5.39 -14.65 -13.67
C VAL A 23 4.76 -13.28 -13.42
N SER A 24 3.88 -12.85 -14.32
CA SER A 24 3.16 -11.57 -14.23
C SER A 24 1.65 -11.74 -14.11
N LYS A 25 1.13 -12.93 -14.41
CA LYS A 25 -0.29 -13.30 -14.34
C LYS A 25 -0.45 -14.81 -14.16
N TYR A 26 -1.68 -15.25 -13.91
CA TYR A 26 -2.04 -16.66 -13.71
C TYR A 26 -1.53 -17.57 -14.84
N GLU A 27 -1.65 -17.13 -16.09
CA GLU A 27 -1.27 -17.91 -17.27
C GLU A 27 0.23 -18.17 -17.37
N ASP A 28 1.06 -17.40 -16.67
CA ASP A 28 2.52 -17.58 -16.67
C ASP A 28 2.99 -18.63 -15.64
N CYS A 29 2.09 -19.07 -14.74
CA CYS A 29 2.39 -20.01 -13.67
C CYS A 29 2.52 -21.44 -14.20
N ILE A 30 3.67 -22.08 -13.96
CA ILE A 30 3.88 -23.50 -14.26
C ILE A 30 2.90 -24.36 -13.45
N ARG A 31 2.65 -24.00 -12.18
CA ARG A 31 1.79 -24.76 -11.27
C ARG A 31 0.46 -24.04 -11.07
N ARG A 32 -0.64 -24.69 -11.44
CA ARG A 32 -1.99 -24.10 -11.41
C ARG A 32 -3.02 -25.05 -10.83
N CYS A 33 -3.91 -24.50 -10.01
CA CYS A 33 -5.19 -25.13 -9.66
C CYS A 33 -6.25 -24.64 -10.66
N ILE A 34 -6.72 -25.53 -11.53
CA ILE A 34 -7.75 -25.19 -12.54
C ILE A 34 -9.10 -24.90 -11.88
N GLN A 35 -9.49 -25.71 -10.89
CA GLN A 35 -10.77 -25.56 -10.19
C GLN A 35 -10.90 -24.21 -9.48
N CYS A 36 -9.86 -23.77 -8.79
CA CYS A 36 -9.87 -22.49 -8.06
C CYS A 36 -9.34 -21.31 -8.89
N GLN A 37 -8.77 -21.57 -10.06
CA GLN A 37 -8.10 -20.57 -10.90
C GLN A 37 -6.99 -19.81 -10.15
N ILE A 38 -6.17 -20.54 -9.40
CA ILE A 38 -5.03 -20.01 -8.63
C ILE A 38 -3.75 -20.62 -9.15
N GLY A 39 -2.78 -19.78 -9.51
CA GLY A 39 -1.43 -20.19 -9.89
C GLY A 39 -0.46 -19.97 -8.75
N ALA A 40 0.59 -20.79 -8.66
CA ALA A 40 1.75 -20.52 -7.82
C ALA A 40 2.87 -19.96 -8.70
N SER A 41 3.52 -18.88 -8.25
CA SER A 41 4.69 -18.32 -8.95
C SER A 41 5.76 -19.40 -9.14
N ASN A 42 6.66 -19.19 -10.10
CA ASN A 42 7.65 -20.20 -10.49
C ASN A 42 8.79 -20.36 -9.46
N ALA A 43 8.70 -19.70 -8.30
CA ALA A 43 9.60 -19.90 -7.16
C ALA A 43 9.47 -21.30 -6.57
N GLN A 44 10.58 -21.91 -6.15
CA GLN A 44 10.55 -23.26 -5.57
C GLN A 44 10.08 -23.27 -4.11
N ILE A 45 10.44 -22.24 -3.35
CA ILE A 45 10.14 -22.09 -1.93
C ILE A 45 9.18 -20.91 -1.76
N ASN A 46 8.12 -21.10 -0.96
CA ASN A 46 7.13 -20.07 -0.62
C ASN A 46 6.65 -19.25 -1.83
N PRO A 47 6.02 -19.90 -2.83
CA PRO A 47 5.56 -19.18 -4.01
C PRO A 47 4.51 -18.13 -3.63
N THR A 48 4.46 -17.06 -4.39
CA THR A 48 3.32 -16.13 -4.36
C THR A 48 2.16 -16.78 -5.11
N PHE A 49 0.96 -16.75 -4.53
CA PHE A 49 -0.23 -17.22 -5.21
C PHE A 49 -0.84 -16.09 -6.05
N ILE A 50 -1.22 -16.41 -7.28
CA ILE A 50 -1.74 -15.46 -8.26
C ILE A 50 -3.11 -15.95 -8.71
N TYR A 51 -4.13 -15.17 -8.37
CA TYR A 51 -5.52 -15.44 -8.70
C TYR A 51 -5.80 -14.93 -10.11
N LYS A 52 -6.42 -15.76 -10.96
CA LYS A 52 -6.80 -15.36 -12.32
C LYS A 52 -7.78 -14.19 -12.30
N ASP A 53 -8.72 -14.24 -11.36
CA ASP A 53 -9.62 -13.15 -11.04
C ASP A 53 -9.21 -12.56 -9.70
N TYR A 54 -8.75 -11.31 -9.70
CA TYR A 54 -8.22 -10.64 -8.52
C TYR A 54 -9.23 -10.53 -7.38
N ARG A 55 -10.54 -10.55 -7.68
CA ARG A 55 -11.61 -10.53 -6.67
C ARG A 55 -11.55 -11.76 -5.77
N ASN A 56 -11.07 -12.89 -6.29
CA ASN A 56 -10.89 -14.10 -5.49
C ASN A 56 -9.71 -14.01 -4.51
N ASN A 57 -8.85 -13.00 -4.65
CA ASN A 57 -7.81 -12.68 -3.67
C ASN A 57 -8.34 -11.81 -2.53
N ILE A 58 -9.58 -11.32 -2.56
CA ILE A 58 -10.15 -10.48 -1.51
C ILE A 58 -11.28 -11.27 -0.81
N PRO A 59 -11.40 -11.22 0.53
CA PRO A 59 -12.55 -11.80 1.23
C PRO A 59 -13.88 -11.27 0.66
N SER A 60 -14.86 -12.15 0.47
CA SER A 60 -16.09 -11.81 -0.25
C SER A 60 -16.90 -10.69 0.39
N ASN A 61 -16.86 -10.58 1.72
CA ASN A 61 -17.51 -9.51 2.48
C ASN A 61 -16.81 -8.14 2.33
N LEU A 62 -15.62 -8.08 1.73
CA LEU A 62 -14.84 -6.86 1.53
C LEU A 62 -14.76 -6.44 0.05
N LEU A 63 -15.53 -7.07 -0.84
CA LEU A 63 -15.52 -6.79 -2.28
C LEU A 63 -16.32 -5.57 -2.70
N GLU A 64 -17.21 -5.10 -1.84
CA GLU A 64 -18.13 -4.01 -2.16
C GLU A 64 -17.37 -2.77 -2.65
N HIS A 65 -17.81 -2.22 -3.78
CA HIS A 65 -17.21 -1.08 -4.49
C HIS A 65 -15.77 -1.24 -5.01
N LEU A 66 -15.10 -2.40 -4.84
CA LEU A 66 -13.72 -2.57 -5.29
C LEU A 66 -13.52 -2.22 -6.77
N ASN A 67 -14.39 -2.74 -7.65
CA ASN A 67 -14.28 -2.47 -9.09
C ASN A 67 -14.52 -0.99 -9.40
N GLU A 68 -15.54 -0.39 -8.80
CA GLU A 68 -15.86 1.03 -9.01
C GLU A 68 -14.71 1.94 -8.55
N THR A 69 -14.08 1.59 -7.43
CA THR A 69 -12.87 2.27 -6.94
C THR A 69 -11.73 2.15 -7.94
N LEU A 70 -11.46 0.94 -8.44
CA LEU A 70 -10.37 0.70 -9.40
C LEU A 70 -10.56 1.44 -10.73
N GLU A 71 -11.81 1.59 -11.19
CA GLU A 71 -12.13 2.39 -12.38
C GLU A 71 -11.97 3.91 -12.16
N LYS A 72 -11.92 4.35 -10.90
CA LYS A 72 -11.86 5.77 -10.53
C LYS A 72 -10.49 6.22 -10.02
N THR A 73 -9.51 5.31 -9.87
CA THR A 73 -8.18 5.69 -9.40
C THR A 73 -7.54 6.72 -10.32
N LEU A 74 -6.71 7.60 -9.76
CA LEU A 74 -6.21 8.81 -10.44
C LEU A 74 -5.22 8.50 -11.57
N ASN A 75 -4.39 7.47 -11.40
CA ASN A 75 -3.44 6.97 -12.37
C ASN A 75 -4.15 6.06 -13.40
N THR A 76 -4.77 6.71 -14.39
CA THR A 76 -5.51 6.02 -15.46
C THR A 76 -4.66 4.99 -16.22
N THR A 77 -3.36 5.22 -16.38
CA THR A 77 -2.46 4.30 -17.10
C THR A 77 -2.21 3.01 -16.32
N ASN A 78 -2.23 3.07 -14.98
CA ASN A 78 -1.90 1.94 -14.12
C ASN A 78 -3.11 1.10 -13.69
N ARG A 79 -4.35 1.48 -14.02
CA ARG A 79 -5.58 0.79 -13.56
C ARG A 79 -5.59 -0.71 -13.86
N GLU A 80 -5.31 -1.09 -15.10
CA GLU A 80 -5.28 -2.52 -15.49
C GLU A 80 -4.16 -3.28 -14.78
N ASN A 81 -2.98 -2.67 -14.66
CA ASN A 81 -1.86 -3.26 -13.93
C ASN A 81 -2.17 -3.39 -12.43
N LYS A 82 -2.87 -2.41 -11.83
CA LYS A 82 -3.33 -2.45 -10.44
C LYS A 82 -4.30 -3.61 -10.23
N LYS A 83 -5.30 -3.80 -11.11
CA LYS A 83 -6.19 -4.99 -11.09
C LYS A 83 -5.42 -6.31 -11.15
N ILE A 84 -4.44 -6.42 -12.04
CA ILE A 84 -3.59 -7.61 -12.15
C ILE A 84 -2.81 -7.83 -10.85
N LYS A 85 -2.16 -6.78 -10.33
CA LYS A 85 -1.38 -6.83 -9.09
C LYS A 85 -2.23 -7.20 -7.88
N LEU A 86 -3.47 -6.71 -7.78
CA LEU A 86 -4.43 -7.10 -6.75
C LEU A 86 -4.70 -8.62 -6.73
N GLY A 87 -4.45 -9.33 -7.84
CA GLY A 87 -4.54 -10.78 -7.89
C GLY A 87 -3.38 -11.51 -7.22
N PHE A 88 -2.34 -10.82 -6.73
CA PHE A 88 -1.21 -11.44 -6.06
C PHE A 88 -1.48 -11.54 -4.56
N SER A 89 -1.23 -12.70 -3.95
CA SER A 89 -1.47 -12.92 -2.51
C SER A 89 -0.59 -12.05 -1.60
N THR A 90 0.45 -11.43 -2.16
CA THR A 90 1.40 -10.55 -1.47
C THR A 90 1.26 -9.10 -1.92
N SER A 91 0.17 -8.75 -2.61
CA SER A 91 -0.08 -7.40 -3.10
C SER A 91 -0.29 -6.42 -1.96
N GLU A 92 0.50 -5.34 -1.96
CA GLU A 92 0.33 -4.19 -1.06
C GLU A 92 -1.05 -3.56 -1.27
N ASP A 93 -1.45 -3.30 -2.52
CA ASP A 93 -2.81 -2.82 -2.86
C ASP A 93 -3.92 -3.71 -2.24
N ALA A 94 -3.81 -5.04 -2.37
CA ALA A 94 -4.79 -5.95 -1.81
C ALA A 94 -4.82 -5.90 -0.28
N VAL A 95 -3.66 -5.81 0.37
CA VAL A 95 -3.56 -5.71 1.83
C VAL A 95 -4.14 -4.38 2.33
N SER A 96 -3.79 -3.25 1.71
CA SER A 96 -4.32 -1.93 2.06
C SER A 96 -5.85 -1.89 1.93
N TRP A 97 -6.39 -2.46 0.85
CA TRP A 97 -7.84 -2.58 0.67
C TRP A 97 -8.51 -3.41 1.77
N ILE A 98 -7.99 -4.61 2.04
CA ILE A 98 -8.52 -5.51 3.07
C ILE A 98 -8.48 -4.83 4.44
N PHE A 99 -7.36 -4.20 4.77
CA PHE A 99 -7.13 -3.53 6.04
C PHE A 99 -8.16 -2.42 6.26
N ILE A 100 -8.29 -1.47 5.32
CA ILE A 100 -9.23 -0.35 5.46
C ILE A 100 -10.69 -0.79 5.37
N LYS A 101 -11.05 -1.61 4.37
CA LYS A 101 -12.45 -2.02 4.18
C LYS A 101 -12.99 -2.81 5.36
N TYR A 102 -12.15 -3.57 6.05
CA TYR A 102 -12.59 -4.26 7.25
C TYR A 102 -13.11 -3.28 8.31
N PHE A 103 -12.37 -2.20 8.63
CA PHE A 103 -12.83 -1.24 9.63
C PHE A 103 -14.10 -0.50 9.20
N LEU A 104 -14.23 -0.24 7.90
CA LEU A 104 -15.42 0.42 7.34
C LEU A 104 -16.67 -0.46 7.38
N VAL A 105 -16.56 -1.71 6.95
CA VAL A 105 -17.72 -2.61 6.84
C VAL A 105 -18.21 -3.10 8.21
N ASN A 106 -17.32 -3.16 9.21
CA ASN A 106 -17.63 -3.69 10.54
C ASN A 106 -17.80 -2.60 11.62
N ASP A 107 -17.87 -1.33 11.24
CA ASP A 107 -18.01 -0.19 12.18
C ASP A 107 -16.92 -0.16 13.28
N LYS A 108 -15.66 -0.35 12.85
CA LYS A 108 -14.47 -0.42 13.74
C LYS A 108 -13.50 0.75 13.52
N LEU A 109 -13.96 1.87 12.96
CA LEU A 109 -13.14 3.08 12.78
C LEU A 109 -12.43 3.55 14.05
N PRO A 110 -13.03 3.50 15.27
CA PRO A 110 -12.32 3.84 16.50
C PRO A 110 -11.08 2.97 16.77
N VAL A 111 -11.10 1.71 16.33
CA VAL A 111 -9.92 0.83 16.45
C VAL A 111 -8.83 1.27 15.47
N LEU A 112 -9.20 1.62 14.23
CA LEU A 112 -8.26 2.17 13.26
C LEU A 112 -7.63 3.48 13.77
N GLN A 113 -8.43 4.37 14.37
CA GLN A 113 -7.94 5.61 15.00
C GLN A 113 -6.91 5.32 16.09
N LYS A 114 -7.19 4.35 16.98
CA LYS A 114 -6.24 3.91 18.02
C LYS A 114 -4.94 3.38 17.40
N ILE A 115 -5.03 2.54 16.37
CA ILE A 115 -3.86 1.97 15.69
C ILE A 115 -2.97 3.05 15.09
N LEU A 116 -3.58 4.07 14.47
CA LEU A 116 -2.87 5.15 13.80
C LEU A 116 -2.55 6.34 14.72
N ASN A 117 -2.93 6.26 16.00
CA ASN A 117 -2.77 7.31 16.99
C ASN A 117 -3.37 8.66 16.52
N LEU A 118 -4.65 8.61 16.12
CA LEU A 118 -5.45 9.77 15.72
C LEU A 118 -6.30 10.23 16.90
N GLU A 119 -6.29 11.54 17.16
CA GLU A 119 -7.06 12.14 18.26
C GLU A 119 -8.51 12.42 17.86
N ASP A 120 -8.72 12.89 16.63
CA ASP A 120 -10.03 13.23 16.09
C ASP A 120 -10.67 12.07 15.33
N GLU A 121 -12.00 12.15 15.20
CA GLU A 121 -12.78 11.27 14.32
C GLU A 121 -12.31 11.37 12.87
N ILE A 122 -12.31 10.21 12.20
CA ILE A 122 -12.00 10.14 10.77
C ILE A 122 -13.18 10.69 9.99
N SER A 123 -12.94 11.79 9.28
CA SER A 123 -13.94 12.45 8.45
C SER A 123 -13.93 11.93 7.00
N GLU A 124 -12.79 11.48 6.49
CA GLU A 124 -12.66 10.95 5.12
C GLU A 124 -11.54 9.91 5.02
N ILE A 125 -11.72 8.91 4.16
CA ILE A 125 -10.65 7.98 3.76
C ILE A 125 -10.64 7.87 2.24
N LEU A 126 -9.49 8.09 1.62
CA LEU A 126 -9.28 7.83 0.20
C LEU A 126 -8.34 6.63 0.05
N MET A 127 -8.73 5.69 -0.80
CA MET A 127 -7.87 4.59 -1.27
C MET A 127 -7.47 4.88 -2.70
N TRP A 128 -6.17 5.02 -2.96
CA TRP A 128 -5.65 5.37 -4.29
C TRP A 128 -6.27 6.64 -4.89
N GLY A 129 -6.53 7.63 -4.03
CA GLY A 129 -7.17 8.90 -4.39
C GLY A 129 -8.69 8.83 -4.59
N VAL A 130 -9.33 7.71 -4.28
CA VAL A 130 -10.79 7.54 -4.41
C VAL A 130 -11.46 7.44 -3.03
N PRO A 131 -12.48 8.27 -2.72
CA PRO A 131 -13.13 8.28 -1.42
C PRO A 131 -13.83 6.94 -1.14
N GLN A 132 -13.65 6.44 0.09
CA GLN A 132 -14.28 5.23 0.62
C GLN A 132 -15.33 5.55 1.70
N ILE A 133 -15.12 6.63 2.45
CA ILE A 133 -16.12 7.24 3.32
C ILE A 133 -16.11 8.74 3.16
N ASN A 134 -17.29 9.32 3.37
CA ASN A 134 -17.63 10.72 3.14
C ASN A 134 -17.43 11.16 1.68
N ARG A 135 -18.50 11.68 1.08
CA ARG A 135 -18.58 11.92 -0.38
C ARG A 135 -18.31 13.37 -0.76
N ASP A 136 -17.88 14.21 0.19
CA ASP A 136 -17.44 15.56 -0.17
C ASP A 136 -16.22 15.43 -1.08
N LEU A 137 -16.42 15.72 -2.36
CA LEU A 137 -15.46 15.49 -3.46
C LEU A 137 -14.17 16.34 -3.35
N GLY A 138 -14.05 17.15 -2.30
CA GLY A 138 -13.00 18.15 -2.14
C GLY A 138 -11.60 17.56 -2.06
N CYS A 139 -11.40 16.46 -1.31
CA CYS A 139 -10.06 15.90 -1.09
C CYS A 139 -9.46 15.28 -2.35
N THR A 140 -10.25 14.51 -3.11
CA THR A 140 -9.80 13.97 -4.40
C THR A 140 -9.46 15.08 -5.39
N GLU A 141 -10.26 16.15 -5.41
CA GLU A 141 -10.07 17.28 -6.32
C GLU A 141 -8.84 18.09 -5.92
N ASN A 142 -8.64 18.30 -4.62
CA ASN A 142 -7.45 18.92 -4.06
C ASN A 142 -6.19 18.12 -4.41
N LEU A 143 -6.22 16.79 -4.25
CA LEU A 143 -5.09 15.92 -4.62
C LEU A 143 -4.74 16.05 -6.11
N LYS A 144 -5.73 16.06 -7.00
CA LYS A 144 -5.50 16.30 -8.45
C LYS A 144 -4.89 17.67 -8.70
N HIS A 145 -5.39 18.72 -8.04
CA HIS A 145 -4.87 20.08 -8.18
C HIS A 145 -3.40 20.16 -7.72
N ILE A 146 -3.03 19.49 -6.63
CA ILE A 146 -1.65 19.42 -6.16
C ILE A 146 -0.78 18.71 -7.19
N CYS A 147 -1.21 17.56 -7.72
CA CYS A 147 -0.48 16.83 -8.76
C CYS A 147 -0.27 17.70 -10.02
N ASP A 148 -1.31 18.42 -10.45
CA ASP A 148 -1.22 19.40 -11.55
C ASP A 148 -0.23 20.53 -11.24
N SER A 149 -0.23 21.07 -10.02
CA SER A 149 0.67 22.17 -9.61
C SER A 149 2.14 21.74 -9.56
N LEU A 150 2.39 20.46 -9.29
CA LEU A 150 3.72 19.83 -9.36
C LEU A 150 4.10 19.42 -10.80
N GLY A 151 3.21 19.64 -11.78
CA GLY A 151 3.43 19.28 -13.17
C GLY A 151 3.45 17.77 -13.40
N GLU A 152 2.66 16.98 -12.66
CA GLU A 152 2.41 15.58 -12.99
C GLU A 152 1.56 15.48 -14.27
N ASP A 153 1.80 14.44 -15.06
CA ASP A 153 0.93 14.11 -16.18
C ASP A 153 -0.36 13.50 -15.62
N LYS A 154 -1.52 14.00 -16.08
CA LYS A 154 -2.86 13.57 -15.65
C LYS A 154 -3.10 12.07 -15.80
N LYS A 155 -2.36 11.40 -16.67
CA LYS A 155 -2.44 9.96 -16.88
C LYS A 155 -1.69 9.15 -15.83
N TYR A 156 -0.82 9.79 -15.06
CA TYR A 156 0.15 9.21 -14.13
C TYR A 156 0.10 9.88 -12.75
N TYR A 157 -1.02 10.49 -12.39
CA TYR A 157 -1.18 11.13 -11.08
C TYR A 157 -0.77 10.19 -9.95
N THR A 158 -0.16 10.78 -8.93
CA THR A 158 0.23 10.09 -7.72
C THR A 158 -0.99 9.58 -6.96
N GLU A 159 -0.88 8.34 -6.50
CA GLU A 159 -1.88 7.65 -5.70
C GLU A 159 -1.21 7.14 -4.43
N PRO A 160 -1.25 7.89 -3.30
CA PRO A 160 -0.92 7.32 -2.00
C PRO A 160 -1.85 6.11 -1.74
N ASP A 161 -1.34 5.08 -1.07
CA ASP A 161 -2.14 3.87 -0.81
C ASP A 161 -3.41 4.22 -0.04
N ILE A 162 -3.24 5.01 1.02
CA ILE A 162 -4.31 5.45 1.91
C ILE A 162 -4.08 6.90 2.29
N ILE A 163 -5.13 7.71 2.22
CA ILE A 163 -5.21 9.05 2.81
C ILE A 163 -6.34 9.04 3.82
N ILE A 164 -6.08 9.52 5.03
CA ILE A 164 -7.04 9.61 6.13
C ILE A 164 -7.09 11.05 6.58
N ILE A 165 -8.29 11.61 6.61
CA ILE A 165 -8.53 13.00 7.01
C ILE A 165 -9.30 12.98 8.31
N THR A 166 -8.88 13.82 9.24
CA THR A 166 -9.61 14.14 10.47
C THR A 166 -9.88 15.65 10.52
N LYS A 167 -10.48 16.12 11.62
CA LYS A 167 -10.67 17.55 11.83
C LYS A 167 -9.34 18.32 11.95
N SER A 168 -8.33 17.74 12.57
CA SER A 168 -7.07 18.44 12.86
C SER A 168 -5.91 18.03 11.96
N GLU A 169 -5.94 16.86 11.31
CA GLU A 169 -4.79 16.35 10.57
C GLU A 169 -5.14 15.58 9.29
N SER A 170 -4.15 15.52 8.40
CA SER A 170 -4.15 14.61 7.25
C SER A 170 -3.03 13.59 7.39
N VAL A 171 -3.35 12.32 7.19
CA VAL A 171 -2.42 11.21 7.33
C VAL A 171 -2.33 10.45 6.03
N PHE A 172 -1.12 10.35 5.47
CA PHE A 172 -0.87 9.47 4.34
C PHE A 172 -0.22 8.20 4.87
N VAL A 173 -0.66 7.05 4.37
CA VAL A 173 -0.06 5.75 4.70
C VAL A 173 0.51 5.17 3.42
N GLU A 174 1.80 4.85 3.47
CA GLU A 174 2.49 4.03 2.48
C GLU A 174 2.63 2.62 3.06
N VAL A 175 2.12 1.61 2.36
CA VAL A 175 2.04 0.24 2.87
C VAL A 175 3.08 -0.64 2.20
N LYS A 176 3.89 -1.33 3.01
CA LYS A 176 4.83 -2.35 2.58
C LYS A 176 4.51 -3.68 3.24
N VAL A 177 4.52 -4.76 2.46
CA VAL A 177 4.17 -6.11 2.96
C VAL A 177 5.36 -7.04 2.96
N LYS A 178 6.01 -7.24 1.80
CA LYS A 178 7.16 -8.15 1.67
C LYS A 178 8.42 -7.45 1.20
N SER A 179 8.29 -6.59 0.20
CA SER A 179 9.34 -5.71 -0.30
C SER A 179 9.55 -4.53 0.63
N GLY A 180 10.79 -4.05 0.69
CA GLY A 180 11.06 -2.73 1.25
C GLY A 180 10.59 -1.61 0.32
N ASN A 181 10.80 -0.36 0.74
CA ASN A 181 10.53 0.79 -0.12
C ASN A 181 11.41 0.75 -1.38
N ASP A 182 10.80 1.01 -2.53
CA ASP A 182 11.50 1.01 -3.80
C ASP A 182 12.49 2.19 -3.86
N LYS A 183 13.73 1.88 -4.28
CA LYS A 183 14.76 2.87 -4.56
C LYS A 183 14.78 3.17 -6.05
N GLN A 184 14.72 4.44 -6.43
CA GLN A 184 15.00 4.87 -7.80
C GLN A 184 16.35 5.58 -7.86
N ALA A 185 17.02 5.50 -9.00
CA ALA A 185 18.33 6.12 -9.16
C ALA A 185 18.25 7.63 -8.91
N ALA A 186 19.18 8.15 -8.10
CA ALA A 186 19.18 9.55 -7.66
C ALA A 186 19.32 10.57 -8.81
N ASP A 187 19.80 10.15 -9.98
CA ASP A 187 19.90 10.97 -11.20
C ASP A 187 18.58 11.09 -11.99
N ASN A 188 17.52 10.43 -11.52
CA ASN A 188 16.20 10.53 -12.13
C ASN A 188 15.64 11.95 -11.96
N ARG A 189 15.40 12.66 -13.07
CA ARG A 189 14.81 14.01 -13.02
C ARG A 189 13.39 14.05 -12.45
N ASN A 190 12.73 12.90 -12.33
CA ASN A 190 11.40 12.82 -11.73
C ASN A 190 11.37 13.26 -10.26
N TYR A 191 12.50 13.25 -9.54
CA TYR A 191 12.58 13.74 -8.17
C TYR A 191 12.36 15.25 -8.06
N ASP A 192 12.77 16.02 -9.06
CA ASP A 192 13.00 17.47 -8.91
C ASP A 192 11.71 18.23 -8.55
N LYS A 193 10.53 17.76 -9.02
CA LYS A 193 9.24 18.36 -8.66
C LYS A 193 8.83 18.12 -7.21
N TYR A 194 9.35 17.09 -6.55
CA TYR A 194 8.99 16.76 -5.16
C TYR A 194 10.04 17.22 -4.15
N LEU A 195 11.18 17.73 -4.59
CA LEU A 195 12.24 18.22 -3.71
C LEU A 195 12.06 19.73 -3.47
N LEU A 196 11.03 20.10 -2.70
CA LEU A 196 10.73 21.50 -2.39
C LEU A 196 11.39 21.92 -1.07
N ASP A 197 12.30 22.92 -1.11
CA ASP A 197 13.12 23.37 0.03
C ASP A 197 12.35 23.54 1.34
N LYS A 198 11.11 24.03 1.27
CA LYS A 198 10.27 24.25 2.45
C LYS A 198 9.96 22.98 3.27
N PHE A 199 10.11 21.78 2.70
CA PHE A 199 9.79 20.50 3.36
C PHE A 199 11.01 19.66 3.74
N TYR A 200 12.21 20.10 3.36
CA TYR A 200 13.46 19.39 3.63
C TYR A 200 14.47 20.28 4.36
N THR A 201 15.24 19.69 5.26
CA THR A 201 16.44 20.29 5.86
C THR A 201 17.66 20.12 4.95
N ASP A 202 17.68 19.04 4.15
CA ASP A 202 18.74 18.72 3.20
C ASP A 202 18.17 17.98 1.97
N ILE A 203 17.89 18.71 0.88
CA ILE A 203 17.36 18.13 -0.37
C ILE A 203 18.31 17.08 -0.96
N GLU A 204 19.62 17.30 -0.87
CA GLU A 204 20.60 16.40 -1.49
C GLU A 204 20.65 15.06 -0.75
N ALA A 205 20.53 15.08 0.59
CA ALA A 205 20.36 13.87 1.38
C ALA A 205 19.05 13.14 1.04
N ALA A 206 17.94 13.88 0.89
CA ALA A 206 16.66 13.30 0.45
C ALA A 206 16.84 12.60 -0.91
N LYS A 207 17.40 13.28 -1.91
CA LYS A 207 17.63 12.73 -3.25
C LYS A 207 18.55 11.50 -3.23
N LYS A 208 19.67 11.55 -2.49
CA LYS A 208 20.61 10.43 -2.35
C LYS A 208 19.99 9.20 -1.69
N SER A 209 19.04 9.39 -0.77
CA SER A 209 18.33 8.28 -0.12
C SER A 209 17.58 7.37 -1.10
N SER A 210 17.30 7.87 -2.31
CA SER A 210 16.64 7.13 -3.39
C SER A 210 15.19 6.68 -3.11
N TYR A 211 14.59 7.03 -1.96
CA TYR A 211 13.20 6.66 -1.62
C TYR A 211 12.15 7.55 -2.30
N TYR A 212 12.00 7.36 -3.62
CA TYR A 212 11.12 8.18 -4.46
C TYR A 212 9.67 8.24 -3.94
N GLU A 213 9.08 7.10 -3.58
CA GLU A 213 7.68 7.04 -3.13
C GLU A 213 7.47 7.83 -1.84
N LEU A 214 8.40 7.70 -0.88
CA LEU A 214 8.32 8.43 0.38
C LEU A 214 8.55 9.93 0.19
N ILE A 215 9.51 10.33 -0.65
CA ILE A 215 9.78 11.74 -0.98
C ILE A 215 8.55 12.38 -1.62
N ARG A 216 7.96 11.68 -2.62
CA ARG A 216 6.76 12.11 -3.32
C ARG A 216 5.57 12.27 -2.37
N ASN A 217 5.28 11.25 -1.57
CA ASN A 217 4.16 11.28 -0.62
C ASN A 217 4.38 12.31 0.49
N TRP A 218 5.63 12.50 0.93
CA TRP A 218 6.00 13.52 1.90
C TRP A 218 5.68 14.93 1.40
N THR A 219 6.11 15.25 0.17
CA THR A 219 5.89 16.58 -0.40
C THR A 219 4.42 16.83 -0.72
N ILE A 220 3.74 15.87 -1.36
CA ILE A 220 2.31 16.01 -1.67
C ILE A 220 1.50 16.16 -0.38
N GLY A 221 1.77 15.33 0.64
CA GLY A 221 1.05 15.40 1.91
C GLY A 221 1.26 16.71 2.68
N ASN A 222 2.48 17.26 2.67
CA ASN A 222 2.74 18.57 3.26
C ASN A 222 2.06 19.72 2.51
N ILE A 223 1.91 19.64 1.18
CA ILE A 223 1.10 20.61 0.42
C ILE A 223 -0.39 20.41 0.75
N PHE A 224 -0.83 19.16 0.84
CA PHE A 224 -2.22 18.80 1.07
C PHE A 224 -2.77 19.30 2.40
N ALA A 225 -2.02 19.16 3.49
CA ALA A 225 -2.52 19.39 4.84
C ALA A 225 -2.33 20.82 5.38
N GLU A 226 -1.69 21.72 4.62
CA GLU A 226 -1.42 23.12 4.99
C GLU A 226 -1.06 23.35 6.48
N ASN A 227 -0.20 22.47 7.06
CA ASN A 227 0.49 22.54 8.38
C ASN A 227 0.22 21.43 9.42
N ASN A 228 -0.61 20.40 9.18
CA ASN A 228 -0.67 19.23 10.10
C ASN A 228 -0.76 17.89 9.36
N PHE A 229 0.37 17.50 8.79
CA PHE A 229 0.52 16.28 8.00
C PHE A 229 1.32 15.22 8.75
N LYS A 230 0.89 13.96 8.71
CA LYS A 230 1.70 12.78 9.08
C LYS A 230 1.89 11.85 7.87
N LEU A 231 3.10 11.34 7.69
CA LEU A 231 3.38 10.25 6.76
C LEU A 231 3.69 8.99 7.58
N ILE A 232 2.84 7.98 7.46
CA ILE A 232 3.04 6.67 8.08
C ILE A 232 3.62 5.73 7.03
N ASN A 233 4.82 5.22 7.29
CA ASN A 233 5.35 4.07 6.57
C ASN A 233 4.96 2.80 7.37
N LEU A 234 3.96 2.07 6.86
CA LEU A 234 3.43 0.85 7.48
C LEU A 234 4.13 -0.38 6.89
N ALA A 235 4.98 -1.04 7.66
CA ALA A 235 5.82 -2.11 7.14
C ALA A 235 6.16 -3.18 8.18
N PRO A 236 6.67 -4.37 7.82
CA PRO A 236 7.17 -5.33 8.82
C PRO A 236 8.27 -4.73 9.70
N GLN A 237 8.31 -5.06 11.00
CA GLN A 237 9.28 -4.54 11.96
C GLN A 237 10.72 -4.77 11.53
N LYS A 238 10.99 -5.89 10.85
CA LYS A 238 12.32 -6.20 10.27
C LYS A 238 12.83 -5.14 9.31
N LEU A 239 11.96 -4.35 8.66
CA LEU A 239 12.38 -3.26 7.77
C LEU A 239 12.76 -1.98 8.54
N PHE A 240 12.50 -1.94 9.85
CA PHE A 240 12.84 -0.81 10.71
C PHE A 240 14.01 -1.08 11.66
N SER A 241 14.43 -2.34 11.83
CA SER A 241 15.54 -2.67 12.73
C SER A 241 16.85 -2.05 12.25
N ASN A 242 17.70 -1.61 13.18
CA ASN A 242 18.98 -0.93 12.86
C ASN A 242 19.93 -1.77 11.99
N GLU A 243 19.84 -3.10 12.03
CA GLU A 243 20.62 -4.00 11.17
C GLU A 243 20.15 -3.99 9.71
N ASN A 244 18.87 -3.63 9.47
CA ASN A 244 18.24 -3.58 8.15
C ASN A 244 17.90 -2.16 7.68
N GLN A 245 17.96 -1.15 8.56
CA GLN A 245 17.94 0.25 8.17
C GLN A 245 19.26 0.58 7.50
N ASP A 246 19.27 0.44 6.18
CA ASP A 246 20.34 0.94 5.34
C ASP A 246 20.57 2.44 5.64
N SER A 247 21.82 2.86 5.55
CA SER A 247 22.29 4.24 5.65
C SER A 247 21.39 5.22 4.90
N ASP A 248 20.88 4.82 3.73
CA ASP A 248 19.95 5.59 2.92
C ASP A 248 18.64 5.93 3.64
N PHE A 249 18.08 5.04 4.46
CA PHE A 249 16.80 5.31 5.13
C PHE A 249 16.97 6.34 6.24
N LYS A 250 18.11 6.31 6.93
CA LYS A 250 18.50 7.35 7.90
C LYS A 250 18.77 8.68 7.19
N LEU A 251 19.39 8.65 6.01
CA LEU A 251 19.56 9.84 5.17
C LEU A 251 18.19 10.46 4.82
N PHE A 252 17.21 9.66 4.41
CA PHE A 252 15.85 10.14 4.16
C PHE A 252 15.25 10.81 5.40
N ILE A 253 15.18 10.13 6.54
CA ILE A 253 14.54 10.68 7.75
C ILE A 253 15.20 11.98 8.19
N ASN A 254 16.53 12.02 8.20
CA ASN A 254 17.29 13.20 8.64
C ASN A 254 17.17 14.38 7.68
N SER A 255 16.77 14.14 6.43
CA SER A 255 16.53 15.18 5.42
C SER A 255 15.20 15.91 5.57
N LEU A 256 14.27 15.41 6.39
CA LEU A 256 12.91 15.97 6.50
C LEU A 256 12.86 17.12 7.50
N LYS A 257 12.18 18.22 7.13
CA LYS A 257 11.71 19.19 8.14
C LYS A 257 10.57 18.57 8.93
N ASN A 258 10.47 18.84 10.24
CA ASN A 258 9.45 18.23 11.09
C ASN A 258 9.43 16.68 11.01
N SER A 259 10.61 16.04 10.99
CA SER A 259 10.75 14.58 10.87
C SER A 259 9.95 13.75 11.89
N ARG A 260 9.54 14.33 13.02
CA ARG A 260 8.59 13.75 13.99
C ARG A 260 7.23 13.36 13.38
N ASN A 261 6.86 13.96 12.26
CA ASN A 261 5.62 13.69 11.53
C ASN A 261 5.78 12.50 10.56
N PHE A 262 6.99 11.99 10.36
CA PHE A 262 7.23 10.72 9.69
C PHE A 262 7.23 9.59 10.72
N ILE A 263 6.29 8.65 10.57
CA ILE A 263 6.03 7.59 11.55
C ILE A 263 6.35 6.23 10.92
N GLN A 264 7.16 5.44 11.63
CA GLN A 264 7.38 4.04 11.31
C GLN A 264 6.40 3.19 12.13
N LEU A 265 5.35 2.67 11.50
CA LEU A 265 4.37 1.80 12.15
C LEU A 265 4.58 0.37 11.68
N SER A 266 4.79 -0.57 12.60
CA SER A 266 4.98 -1.97 12.22
C SER A 266 3.68 -2.75 12.15
N TRP A 267 3.60 -3.71 11.22
CA TRP A 267 2.49 -4.66 11.22
C TRP A 267 2.38 -5.40 12.55
N GLU A 268 3.50 -5.74 13.19
CA GLU A 268 3.55 -6.35 14.51
C GLU A 268 2.87 -5.46 15.57
N ALA A 269 3.09 -4.14 15.53
CA ALA A 269 2.41 -3.19 16.40
C ALA A 269 0.90 -3.08 16.08
N VAL A 270 0.52 -3.13 14.80
CA VAL A 270 -0.88 -3.22 14.36
C VAL A 270 -1.53 -4.47 14.96
N PHE A 271 -0.93 -5.65 14.80
CA PHE A 271 -1.45 -6.92 15.32
C PHE A 271 -1.58 -6.93 16.85
N LYS A 272 -0.67 -6.27 17.57
CA LYS A 272 -0.80 -6.09 19.02
C LYS A 272 -2.07 -5.31 19.36
N ASN A 273 -2.30 -4.19 18.69
CA ASN A 273 -3.52 -3.38 18.89
C ASN A 273 -4.80 -4.13 18.48
N LEU A 274 -4.77 -4.90 17.39
CA LEU A 274 -5.92 -5.72 16.98
C LEU A 274 -6.29 -6.75 18.05
N LYS A 275 -5.30 -7.43 18.65
CA LYS A 275 -5.50 -8.38 19.76
C LYS A 275 -6.13 -7.73 20.99
N GLU A 276 -5.76 -6.49 21.29
CA GLU A 276 -6.31 -5.72 22.41
C GLU A 276 -7.71 -5.16 22.16
N SER A 277 -8.20 -5.19 20.91
CA SER A 277 -9.41 -4.46 20.48
C SER A 277 -10.57 -5.36 20.04
N ASP A 278 -10.56 -6.63 20.44
CA ASP A 278 -11.62 -7.64 20.18
C ASP A 278 -12.06 -7.69 18.70
N ILE A 279 -11.05 -7.78 17.83
CA ILE A 279 -11.19 -7.87 16.38
C ILE A 279 -11.51 -9.33 16.01
N GLU A 280 -12.40 -9.56 15.05
CA GLU A 280 -12.80 -10.93 14.72
C GLU A 280 -11.61 -11.75 14.21
N GLU A 281 -11.51 -12.98 14.72
CA GLU A 281 -10.38 -13.89 14.46
C GLU A 281 -10.17 -14.15 12.96
N TYR A 282 -11.24 -14.16 12.17
CA TYR A 282 -11.13 -14.36 10.72
C TYR A 282 -10.30 -13.26 10.04
N PHE A 283 -10.47 -11.99 10.44
CA PHE A 283 -9.72 -10.87 9.86
C PHE A 283 -8.27 -10.89 10.34
N TYR A 284 -8.06 -11.18 11.64
CA TYR A 284 -6.73 -11.34 12.20
C TYR A 284 -5.92 -12.37 11.40
N ASN A 285 -6.47 -13.57 11.22
CA ASN A 285 -5.83 -14.67 10.50
C ASN A 285 -5.62 -14.36 9.01
N GLU A 286 -6.57 -13.67 8.38
CA GLU A 286 -6.46 -13.30 6.97
C GLU A 286 -5.36 -12.25 6.72
N LEU A 287 -5.22 -11.27 7.62
CA LEU A 287 -4.13 -10.30 7.55
C LEU A 287 -2.79 -10.97 7.87
N GLU A 288 -2.73 -11.79 8.94
CA GLU A 288 -1.50 -12.47 9.39
C GLU A 288 -0.86 -13.28 8.26
N LYS A 289 -1.68 -14.09 7.58
CA LYS A 289 -1.28 -14.92 6.42
C LYS A 289 -0.69 -14.12 5.25
N ARG A 290 -1.01 -12.84 5.12
CA ARG A 290 -0.53 -11.99 4.02
C ARG A 290 0.79 -11.32 4.36
N ILE A 291 0.93 -10.92 5.63
CA ILE A 291 2.11 -10.22 6.13
C ILE A 291 3.27 -11.18 6.41
N PHE A 292 3.02 -12.33 7.04
CA PHE A 292 4.03 -13.31 7.45
C PHE A 292 4.06 -14.53 6.53
#